data_AF-A0A6L8NH58-F1
#
_entry.id   AF-A0A6L8NH58-F1
#
_cell.length_a   1.000
_cell.length_b   1.000
_cell.length_c   1.000
_cell.angle_alpha   90.00
_cell.angle_beta   90.00
_cell.angle_gamma   90.00
#
_symmetry.space_group_name_H-M   'P 1'
#
loop_
_entity.id
_entity.type
_entity.pdbx_description
1 polymer ?
#
loop_
_entity_poly.entity_id
_entity_poly.type
_entity_poly.pdbx_seq_one_letter_code
_entity_poly.pdbx_strand_id
1 'polypeptide(L)'
;MLHTDDFADTGWVTVRVAGDRELTVSFDATPGTGPGGPSAQILDALLPRVRDLLTDFDTVRRTAVDHLWQWGAEPSDTDDDRAEFIATMHPAELVVREDGGFALHYTETGGRMLDGYWPAVHFTADRAPTEVTVEC
;
A
#
# COMPACT_ATOMS: atom_id res chain seq x y z
N MET A 1 15.42 10.77 -4.09
CA MET A 1 15.47 9.38 -4.57
C MET A 1 15.70 8.52 -3.35
N LEU A 2 14.97 7.41 -3.17
CA LEU A 2 15.09 6.58 -1.97
C LEU A 2 16.42 5.81 -1.94
N HIS A 3 17.10 5.77 -0.79
CA HIS A 3 18.34 5.06 -0.53
C HIS A 3 18.18 4.09 0.64
N THR A 4 19.03 3.07 0.70
CA THR A 4 19.02 2.04 1.77
C THR A 4 19.18 2.66 3.15
N ASP A 5 20.01 3.71 3.27
CA ASP A 5 20.23 4.46 4.50
C ASP A 5 18.95 5.16 5.02
N ASP A 6 17.97 5.46 4.15
CA ASP A 6 16.71 6.10 4.55
C ASP A 6 15.85 5.18 5.47
N PHE A 7 16.16 3.88 5.49
CA PHE A 7 15.43 2.87 6.27
C PHE A 7 16.21 2.37 7.49
N ALA A 8 17.46 2.79 7.67
CA ALA A 8 18.39 2.18 8.64
C ALA A 8 17.94 2.36 10.11
N ASP A 9 17.29 3.48 10.42
CA ASP A 9 16.91 3.82 11.81
C ASP A 9 15.52 3.28 12.18
N THR A 10 14.58 3.30 11.23
CA THR A 10 13.14 3.09 11.48
C THR A 10 12.56 1.88 10.76
N GLY A 11 13.23 1.37 9.72
CA GLY A 11 12.69 0.34 8.82
C GLY A 11 11.61 0.86 7.86
N TRP A 12 11.31 2.16 7.86
CA TRP A 12 10.31 2.80 7.01
C TRP A 12 10.71 4.23 6.67
N VAL A 13 10.18 4.74 5.56
CA VAL A 13 10.36 6.14 5.13
C VAL A 13 9.03 6.73 4.68
N THR A 14 8.75 7.98 5.03
CA THR A 14 7.60 8.71 4.47
C THR A 14 8.04 9.49 3.23
N VAL A 15 7.33 9.29 2.13
CA VAL A 15 7.52 10.00 0.87
C VAL A 15 6.27 10.79 0.50
N ARG A 16 6.46 11.81 -0.35
CA ARG A 16 5.35 12.50 -1.00
C ARG A 16 5.05 11.86 -2.35
N VAL A 17 3.80 11.44 -2.53
CA VAL A 17 3.25 10.89 -3.78
C VAL A 17 2.16 11.81 -4.33
N ALA A 18 1.64 11.47 -5.51
CA ALA A 18 0.66 12.23 -6.29
C ALA A 18 -0.29 13.11 -5.44
N GLY A 19 -0.36 14.40 -5.79
CA GLY A 19 -1.16 15.38 -5.05
C GLY A 19 -0.57 15.80 -3.70
N ASP A 20 0.75 15.64 -3.51
CA ASP A 20 1.50 15.98 -2.29
C ASP A 20 1.04 15.22 -1.04
N ARG A 21 0.65 13.95 -1.23
CA ARG A 21 0.16 13.09 -0.15
C ARG A 21 1.30 12.31 0.47
N GLU A 22 1.24 12.12 1.78
CA GLU A 22 2.21 11.29 2.48
C GLU A 22 1.87 9.81 2.31
N LEU A 23 2.89 9.03 1.96
CA LEU A 23 2.83 7.59 1.90
C LEU A 23 4.03 7.06 2.69
N THR A 24 3.76 6.25 3.71
CA THR A 24 4.80 5.50 4.40
C THR A 24 5.18 4.29 3.55
N VAL A 25 6.46 4.09 3.32
CA VAL A 25 6.99 2.91 2.64
C VAL A 25 7.74 2.10 3.67
N SER A 26 7.37 0.84 3.81
CA SER A 26 8.01 -0.12 4.70
C SER A 26 8.20 -1.44 3.94
N PHE A 27 8.91 -2.36 4.58
CA PHE A 27 9.12 -3.70 4.06
C PHE A 27 8.64 -4.70 5.09
N ASP A 28 7.99 -5.77 4.64
CA ASP A 28 7.56 -6.83 5.52
C ASP A 28 8.79 -7.42 6.22
N ALA A 29 8.81 -7.33 7.54
CA ALA A 29 9.90 -7.88 8.33
C ALA A 29 9.70 -9.40 8.36
N THR A 30 10.60 -10.14 7.72
CA THR A 30 10.57 -11.60 7.77
C THR A 30 10.48 -12.04 9.24
N PRO A 31 9.48 -12.84 9.66
CA PRO A 31 9.44 -13.36 11.01
C PRO A 31 10.64 -14.29 11.23
N GLY A 32 11.69 -13.76 11.87
CA GLY A 32 12.97 -14.44 12.06
C GLY A 32 14.17 -13.52 12.22
N THR A 33 14.09 -12.29 11.73
CA THR A 33 15.03 -11.21 12.07
C THR A 33 14.53 -10.50 13.33
N GLY A 34 15.44 -10.19 14.26
CA GLY A 34 15.11 -9.44 15.48
C GLY A 34 14.64 -8.01 15.18
N PRO A 35 14.72 -7.06 16.13
CA PRO A 35 14.37 -5.66 15.85
C PRO A 35 15.34 -5.09 14.80
N GLY A 36 14.93 -5.14 13.53
CA GLY A 36 15.72 -4.77 12.37
C GLY A 36 15.00 -5.25 11.12
N GLY A 37 14.63 -4.30 10.26
CA GLY A 37 13.94 -4.57 8.99
C GLY A 37 14.77 -5.43 8.02
N PRO A 38 14.41 -5.47 6.73
CA PRO A 38 15.14 -6.27 5.74
C PRO A 38 16.64 -5.92 5.72
N SER A 39 17.48 -6.92 5.45
CA SER A 39 18.92 -6.69 5.31
C SER A 39 19.23 -5.68 4.19
N ALA A 40 20.36 -4.97 4.29
CA ALA A 40 20.78 -4.00 3.27
C ALA A 40 20.81 -4.60 1.84
N GLN A 41 21.16 -5.88 1.69
CA GLN A 41 21.14 -6.57 0.40
C GLN A 41 19.73 -6.75 -0.17
N ILE A 42 18.75 -7.06 0.69
CA ILE A 42 17.35 -7.17 0.30
C ILE A 42 16.81 -5.79 -0.09
N LEU A 43 17.12 -4.77 0.71
CA LEU A 43 16.76 -3.38 0.39
C LEU A 43 17.34 -2.94 -0.96
N ASP A 44 18.63 -3.14 -1.20
CA ASP A 44 19.26 -2.80 -2.48
C ASP A 44 18.60 -3.49 -3.68
N ALA A 45 18.15 -4.74 -3.50
CA ALA A 45 17.44 -5.49 -4.54
C ALA A 45 16.01 -4.96 -4.78
N LEU A 46 15.30 -4.55 -3.74
CA LEU A 46 13.90 -4.11 -3.83
C LEU A 46 13.75 -2.61 -4.13
N LEU A 47 14.71 -1.76 -3.78
CA LEU A 47 14.62 -0.31 -3.97
C LEU A 47 14.33 0.13 -5.41
N PRO A 48 14.93 -0.46 -6.46
CA PRO A 48 14.55 -0.16 -7.85
C PRO A 48 13.04 -0.39 -8.07
N ARG A 49 12.49 -1.48 -7.52
CA ARG A 49 11.07 -1.79 -7.61
C ARG A 49 10.21 -0.77 -6.88
N VAL A 50 10.60 -0.36 -5.67
CA VAL A 50 9.90 0.68 -4.91
C VAL A 50 9.88 1.99 -5.70
N ARG A 51 11.01 2.40 -6.28
CA ARG A 51 11.08 3.62 -7.10
C ARG A 51 10.16 3.53 -8.33
N ASP A 52 10.09 2.36 -8.96
CA ASP A 52 9.18 2.12 -10.09
C ASP A 52 7.70 2.16 -9.68
N LEU A 53 7.36 1.66 -8.48
CA LEU A 53 6.01 1.72 -7.93
C LEU A 53 5.61 3.16 -7.60
N LEU A 54 6.51 3.92 -6.96
CA LEU A 54 6.27 5.33 -6.62
C LEU A 54 6.15 6.21 -7.86
N THR A 55 6.90 5.91 -8.92
CA THR A 55 6.82 6.64 -10.20
C THR A 55 5.45 6.47 -10.88
N ASP A 56 4.85 5.28 -10.76
CA ASP A 56 3.54 4.94 -11.36
C ASP A 56 2.43 4.81 -10.29
N PHE A 57 2.60 5.52 -9.17
CA PHE A 57 1.76 5.31 -8.00
C PHE A 57 0.28 5.62 -8.26
N ASP A 58 -0.03 6.61 -9.10
CA ASP A 58 -1.41 6.93 -9.46
C ASP A 58 -2.13 5.77 -10.20
N THR A 59 -1.40 4.99 -10.97
CA THR A 59 -1.96 3.80 -11.62
C THR A 59 -2.18 2.70 -10.58
N VAL A 60 -1.19 2.42 -9.75
CA VAL A 60 -1.30 1.42 -8.67
C VAL A 60 -2.45 1.75 -7.72
N ARG A 61 -2.56 3.01 -7.29
CA ARG A 61 -3.66 3.50 -6.44
C ARG A 61 -5.02 3.28 -7.10
N ARG A 62 -5.20 3.68 -8.37
CA ARG A 62 -6.48 3.51 -9.07
C ARG A 62 -6.87 2.04 -9.16
N THR A 63 -5.94 1.17 -9.55
CA THR A 63 -6.16 -0.28 -9.59
C THR A 63 -6.54 -0.84 -8.22
N ALA A 64 -5.86 -0.39 -7.15
CA ALA A 64 -6.16 -0.84 -5.79
C ALA A 64 -7.57 -0.44 -5.35
N VAL A 65 -7.94 0.83 -5.55
CA VAL A 65 -9.25 1.35 -5.16
C VAL A 65 -10.37 0.71 -5.98
N ASP A 66 -10.17 0.50 -7.28
CA ASP A 66 -11.14 -0.21 -8.13
C ASP A 66 -11.33 -1.67 -7.67
N HIS A 67 -10.25 -2.36 -7.31
CA HIS A 67 -10.33 -3.73 -6.79
C HIS A 67 -11.05 -3.77 -5.43
N LEU A 68 -10.71 -2.84 -4.54
CA LEU A 68 -11.35 -2.73 -3.23
C LEU A 68 -12.84 -2.42 -3.33
N TRP A 69 -13.24 -1.55 -4.27
CA TRP A 69 -14.64 -1.30 -4.59
C TRP A 69 -15.35 -2.60 -5.03
N GLN A 70 -14.77 -3.33 -5.98
CA GLN A 70 -15.36 -4.59 -6.46
C GLN A 70 -15.49 -5.65 -5.36
N TRP A 71 -14.56 -5.66 -4.40
CA TRP A 71 -14.59 -6.58 -3.27
C TRP A 71 -15.70 -6.26 -2.27
N GLY A 72 -15.94 -4.97 -2.00
CA GLY A 72 -16.88 -4.53 -0.96
C GLY A 72 -18.24 -4.03 -1.43
N ALA A 73 -18.43 -3.83 -2.74
CA ALA A 73 -19.65 -3.26 -3.29
C ALA A 73 -20.86 -4.20 -3.14
N GLU A 74 -22.00 -3.62 -2.78
CA GLU A 74 -23.30 -4.29 -2.72
C GLU A 74 -24.10 -4.08 -4.01
N PRO A 75 -25.06 -4.95 -4.35
CA PRO A 75 -25.90 -4.78 -5.54
C PRO A 75 -26.73 -3.47 -5.57
N SER A 76 -26.91 -2.83 -4.42
CA SER A 76 -27.60 -1.54 -4.28
C SER A 76 -26.70 -0.33 -4.44
N ASP A 77 -25.37 -0.50 -4.46
CA ASP A 77 -24.44 0.62 -4.64
C ASP A 77 -24.62 1.24 -6.04
N THR A 78 -24.56 2.56 -6.08
CA THR A 78 -24.70 3.38 -7.29
C THR A 78 -23.35 3.85 -7.85
N ASP A 79 -23.38 4.48 -9.02
CA ASP A 79 -22.19 5.14 -9.57
C ASP A 79 -21.72 6.32 -8.69
N ASP A 80 -22.65 7.00 -8.01
CA ASP A 80 -22.32 8.09 -7.08
C ASP A 80 -21.62 7.55 -5.83
N ASP A 81 -22.11 6.43 -5.28
CA ASP A 81 -21.46 5.72 -4.17
C ASP A 81 -20.02 5.32 -4.52
N ARG A 82 -19.81 4.82 -5.75
CA ARG A 82 -18.48 4.50 -6.25
C ARG A 82 -17.60 5.73 -6.36
N ALA A 83 -18.13 6.85 -6.85
CA ALA A 83 -17.37 8.09 -7.00
C ALA A 83 -16.95 8.64 -5.63
N GLU A 84 -17.84 8.63 -4.64
CA GLU A 84 -17.54 9.02 -3.27
C GLU A 84 -16.48 8.11 -2.64
N PHE A 85 -16.61 6.80 -2.83
CA PHE A 85 -15.63 5.82 -2.38
C PHE A 85 -14.23 6.10 -2.95
N ILE A 86 -14.13 6.30 -4.26
CA ILE A 86 -12.85 6.58 -4.92
C ILE A 86 -12.25 7.91 -4.42
N ALA A 87 -13.11 8.89 -4.14
CA ALA A 87 -12.70 10.20 -3.65
C ALA A 87 -12.18 10.17 -2.19
N THR A 88 -12.62 9.20 -1.38
CA THR A 88 -12.25 9.08 0.04
C THR A 88 -11.17 8.04 0.29
N MET A 89 -10.99 7.06 -0.59
CA MET A 89 -10.00 6.00 -0.41
C MET A 89 -8.58 6.47 -0.73
N HIS A 90 -7.78 6.55 0.33
CA HIS A 90 -6.45 7.14 0.34
C HIS A 90 -5.46 6.16 0.97
N PRO A 91 -4.54 5.59 0.17
CA PRO A 91 -3.49 4.73 0.72
C PRO A 91 -2.59 5.54 1.64
N ALA A 92 -2.24 4.97 2.78
CA ALA A 92 -1.37 5.57 3.78
C ALA A 92 -0.02 4.85 3.91
N GLU A 93 0.00 3.54 3.64
CA GLU A 93 1.20 2.74 3.71
C GLU A 93 1.34 1.77 2.54
N LEU A 94 2.56 1.67 2.01
CA LEU A 94 3.01 0.69 1.04
C LEU A 94 4.00 -0.26 1.72
N VAL A 95 3.59 -1.51 1.91
CA VAL A 95 4.43 -2.56 2.51
C VAL A 95 4.94 -3.46 1.40
N VAL A 96 6.26 -3.55 1.22
CA VAL A 96 6.87 -4.37 0.16
C VAL A 96 7.41 -5.68 0.74
N ARG A 97 7.05 -6.80 0.12
CA ARG A 97 7.48 -8.14 0.52
C ARG A 97 8.78 -8.53 -0.18
N GLU A 98 9.49 -9.51 0.37
CA GLU A 98 10.74 -10.02 -0.20
C GLU A 98 10.59 -10.60 -1.61
N ASP A 99 9.41 -11.14 -1.95
CA ASP A 99 9.10 -11.66 -3.28
C ASP A 99 8.82 -10.56 -4.32
N GLY A 100 8.89 -9.29 -3.93
CA GLY A 100 8.58 -8.13 -4.77
C GLY A 100 7.08 -7.83 -4.91
N GLY A 101 6.22 -8.65 -4.31
CA GLY A 101 4.82 -8.30 -4.08
C GLY A 101 4.70 -7.20 -3.01
N PHE A 102 3.51 -6.63 -2.87
CA PHE A 102 3.30 -5.51 -1.96
C PHE A 102 1.85 -5.39 -1.52
N ALA A 103 1.60 -4.69 -0.43
CA ALA A 103 0.28 -4.32 0.05
C ALA A 103 0.14 -2.80 0.12
N LEU A 104 -1.03 -2.28 -0.25
CA LEU A 104 -1.43 -0.91 0.01
C LEU A 104 -2.45 -0.88 1.14
N HIS A 105 -2.06 -0.31 2.28
CA HIS A 105 -2.92 -0.12 3.43
C HIS A 105 -3.56 1.26 3.39
N TYR A 106 -4.82 1.30 3.81
CA TYR A 106 -5.62 2.51 3.93
C TYR A 106 -5.79 2.80 5.42
N THR A 107 -5.96 4.06 5.80
CA THR A 107 -6.23 4.43 7.21
C THR A 107 -7.48 5.29 7.35
N GLU A 108 -7.99 5.83 6.25
CA GLU A 108 -9.26 6.56 6.18
C GLU A 108 -10.15 5.88 5.13
N THR A 109 -11.37 5.52 5.55
CA THR A 109 -12.30 4.69 4.77
C THR A 109 -13.63 5.38 4.50
N GLY A 110 -13.78 6.65 4.87
CA GLY A 110 -15.02 7.42 4.69
C GLY A 110 -16.25 6.80 5.39
N GLY A 111 -16.04 5.98 6.44
CA GLY A 111 -17.12 5.28 7.15
C GLY A 111 -17.61 4.00 6.47
N ARG A 112 -16.96 3.53 5.39
CA ARG A 112 -17.28 2.25 4.73
C ARG A 112 -16.74 1.02 5.48
N MET A 113 -15.89 1.23 6.49
CA MET A 113 -15.42 0.19 7.40
C MET A 113 -15.88 0.48 8.83
N LEU A 114 -15.95 -0.58 9.64
CA LEU A 114 -16.18 -0.44 11.07
C LEU A 114 -15.03 0.34 11.72
N ASP A 115 -15.33 1.08 12.79
CA ASP A 115 -14.33 1.82 13.54
C ASP A 115 -13.20 0.91 14.01
N GLY A 116 -11.96 1.37 13.78
CA GLY A 116 -10.77 0.59 14.09
C GLY A 116 -10.44 -0.51 13.09
N TYR A 117 -11.18 -0.62 11.99
CA TYR A 117 -10.86 -1.55 10.90
C TYR A 117 -10.46 -0.78 9.64
N TRP A 118 -9.41 -1.26 8.98
CA TRP A 118 -8.96 -0.67 7.72
C TRP A 118 -8.52 -1.73 6.71
N PRO A 119 -8.79 -1.51 5.41
CA PRO A 119 -8.46 -2.48 4.39
C PRO A 119 -6.99 -2.38 3.98
N ALA A 120 -6.47 -3.49 3.48
CA ALA A 120 -5.25 -3.53 2.68
C ALA A 120 -5.51 -4.29 1.38
N VAL A 121 -5.02 -3.77 0.26
CA VAL A 121 -5.06 -4.46 -1.04
C VAL A 121 -3.69 -5.05 -1.32
N HIS A 122 -3.64 -6.36 -1.53
CA HIS A 122 -2.40 -7.10 -1.80
C HIS A 122 -2.19 -7.28 -3.29
N PHE A 123 -0.93 -7.24 -3.69
CA PHE A 123 -0.48 -7.30 -5.08
C PHE A 123 0.62 -8.33 -5.27
N THR A 124 0.61 -8.98 -6.44
CA THR A 124 1.80 -9.69 -6.95
C THR A 124 2.91 -8.72 -7.34
N ALA A 125 4.11 -9.26 -7.56
CA ALA A 125 5.22 -8.50 -8.10
C ALA A 125 4.90 -7.87 -9.47
N ASP A 126 3.96 -8.43 -10.25
CA ASP A 126 3.50 -7.90 -11.54
C ASP A 126 2.41 -6.81 -11.42
N ARG A 127 2.12 -6.33 -10.20
CA ARG A 127 1.08 -5.32 -9.89
C ARG A 127 -0.35 -5.79 -10.16
N ALA A 128 -0.59 -7.09 -10.19
CA ALA A 128 -1.95 -7.63 -10.22
C ALA A 128 -2.50 -7.71 -8.78
N PRO A 129 -3.68 -7.12 -8.49
CA PRO A 129 -4.29 -7.28 -7.17
C PRO A 129 -4.74 -8.73 -6.96
N THR A 130 -4.50 -9.26 -5.76
CA THR A 130 -4.76 -10.68 -5.43
C THR A 130 -5.83 -10.85 -4.37
N GLU A 131 -5.78 -10.05 -3.31
CA GLU A 131 -6.71 -10.17 -2.18
C GLU A 131 -6.87 -8.83 -1.45
N VAL A 132 -7.94 -8.75 -0.66
CA VAL A 132 -8.19 -7.68 0.31
C VAL A 132 -8.19 -8.29 1.70
N THR A 133 -7.39 -7.74 2.60
CA THR A 133 -7.46 -8.04 4.04
C THR A 133 -8.06 -6.85 4.78
N VAL A 134 -8.58 -7.11 5.98
CA VAL A 134 -9.06 -6.08 6.90
C VAL A 134 -8.27 -6.23 8.19
N GLU A 135 -7.55 -5.19 8.55
CA GLU A 135 -6.70 -5.12 9.75
C GLU A 135 -7.44 -4.40 10.88
N CYS A 136 -7.02 -4.62 12.14
CA CYS A 136 -7.59 -4.00 13.35
C CYS A 136 -6.54 -3.64 14.40
#